data_AF-A0A921SNG7-F1
#
_entry.id   AF-A0A921SNG7-F1
#
_cell.length_a   1.000
_cell.length_b   1.000
_cell.length_c   1.000
_cell.angle_alpha   90.00
_cell.angle_beta   90.00
_cell.angle_gamma   90.00
#
_symmetry.space_group_name_H-M   'P 1'
#
loop_
_entity.id
_entity.type
_entity.pdbx_description
1 polymer ?
#
loop_
_entity_poly.entity_id
_entity_poly.type
_entity_poly.pdbx_seq_one_letter_code
_entity_poly.pdbx_strand_id
1 'polypeptide(L)'
;MTPAAGTPTDERDALLHYAEHTARLTRDLITALVTEDDVDALAVQVADLAARLADAAADPRAVRVEDSDLVPNHIERDVSPASSVRNPIAPPMRIVPDGDGYRCDLTLPLQYQGPPGRVHGGIVATLVDHLLGHAAA
;
A
#
# COMPACT_ATOMS: atom_id res chain seq x y z
N MET A 1 -1.14 3.30 39.74
CA MET A 1 -1.24 2.17 38.79
C MET A 1 -1.13 2.76 37.40
N THR A 2 0.11 2.89 36.92
CA THR A 2 0.42 3.49 35.62
C THR A 2 0.27 2.40 34.55
N PRO A 3 -0.43 2.62 33.43
CA PRO A 3 -0.49 1.62 32.37
C PRO A 3 0.92 1.36 31.86
N ALA A 4 1.28 0.08 31.74
CA ALA A 4 2.55 -0.32 31.16
C ALA A 4 2.60 0.20 29.72
N ALA A 5 3.55 1.09 29.44
CA ALA A 5 3.86 1.48 28.07
C ALA A 5 4.25 0.21 27.30
N GLY A 6 3.58 -0.06 26.18
CA GLY A 6 3.91 -1.19 25.32
C GLY A 6 5.37 -1.11 24.89
N THR A 7 6.01 -2.26 24.69
CA THR A 7 7.37 -2.29 24.14
C THR A 7 7.36 -1.70 22.72
N PRO A 8 8.39 -0.94 22.29
CA PRO A 8 8.41 -0.29 20.96
C PRO A 8 8.13 -1.22 19.78
N THR A 9 8.49 -2.50 19.93
CA THR A 9 8.20 -3.58 18.97
C THR A 9 6.70 -3.84 18.80
N ASP A 10 5.89 -3.76 19.86
CA ASP A 10 4.45 -4.02 19.80
C ASP A 10 3.70 -2.87 19.13
N GLU A 11 4.10 -1.62 19.40
CA GLU A 11 3.52 -0.43 18.76
C GLU A 11 3.82 -0.39 17.25
N ARG A 12 5.04 -0.80 16.88
CA ARG A 12 5.46 -0.97 15.49
C ARG A 12 4.65 -2.05 14.77
N ASP A 13 4.57 -3.24 15.35
CA ASP A 13 3.87 -4.36 14.72
C ASP A 13 2.38 -4.04 14.54
N ALA A 14 1.77 -3.28 15.45
CA ALA A 14 0.41 -2.75 15.31
C ALA A 14 0.28 -1.74 14.16
N LEU A 15 1.23 -0.81 14.02
CA LEU A 15 1.25 0.19 12.94
C LEU A 15 1.41 -0.46 11.57
N LEU A 16 2.27 -1.47 11.46
CA LEU A 16 2.48 -2.27 10.27
C LEU A 16 1.22 -3.03 9.86
N HIS A 17 0.57 -3.71 10.82
CA HIS A 17 -0.69 -4.38 10.60
C HIS A 17 -1.78 -3.43 10.13
N TYR A 18 -1.88 -2.25 10.75
CA TYR A 18 -2.85 -1.23 10.37
C TYR A 18 -2.62 -0.74 8.94
N ALA A 19 -1.38 -0.40 8.59
CA ALA A 19 -1.00 0.06 7.26
C ALA A 19 -1.33 -0.98 6.18
N GLU A 20 -0.86 -2.21 6.38
CA GLU A 20 -1.07 -3.30 5.43
C GLU A 20 -2.56 -3.64 5.27
N HIS A 21 -3.30 -3.70 6.39
CA HIS A 21 -4.73 -3.99 6.37
C HIS A 21 -5.52 -2.92 5.63
N THR A 22 -5.20 -1.65 5.86
CA THR A 22 -5.87 -0.52 5.21
C THR A 22 -5.57 -0.47 3.71
N ALA A 23 -4.32 -0.69 3.31
CA ALA A 23 -3.94 -0.76 1.90
C ALA A 23 -4.61 -1.95 1.20
N ARG A 24 -4.69 -3.12 1.84
CA ARG A 24 -5.41 -4.28 1.32
C ARG A 24 -6.89 -3.99 1.15
N LEU A 25 -7.57 -3.47 2.18
CA LEU A 25 -8.98 -3.10 2.11
C LEU A 25 -9.26 -2.14 0.95
N THR A 26 -8.38 -1.17 0.72
CA THR A 26 -8.54 -0.22 -0.38
C THR A 26 -8.35 -0.88 -1.75
N ARG A 27 -7.40 -1.82 -1.89
CA ARG A 27 -7.28 -2.62 -3.13
C ARG A 27 -8.51 -3.48 -3.37
N ASP A 28 -9.07 -4.06 -2.32
CA ASP A 28 -10.30 -4.86 -2.40
C ASP A 28 -11.49 -3.98 -2.79
N LEU A 29 -11.60 -2.77 -2.23
CA LEU A 29 -12.61 -1.79 -2.63
C LEU A 29 -12.46 -1.38 -4.10
N ILE A 30 -11.25 -1.09 -4.56
CA ILE A 30 -10.99 -0.79 -5.98
C ILE A 30 -11.41 -1.96 -6.86
N THR A 31 -11.14 -3.19 -6.42
CA THR A 31 -11.56 -4.40 -7.13
C THR A 31 -13.08 -4.47 -7.20
N ALA A 32 -13.77 -4.35 -6.07
CA ALA A 32 -15.23 -4.38 -5.99
C ALA A 32 -15.89 -3.29 -6.86
N LEU A 33 -15.34 -2.07 -6.90
CA LEU A 33 -15.85 -0.99 -7.75
C LEU A 33 -15.82 -1.29 -9.25
N VAL A 34 -14.94 -2.20 -9.68
CA VAL A 34 -14.82 -2.61 -11.08
C VAL A 34 -15.65 -3.88 -11.36
N THR A 35 -16.01 -4.64 -10.33
CA THR A 35 -16.63 -5.96 -10.48
C THR A 35 -18.07 -6.09 -9.98
N GLU A 36 -18.56 -5.19 -9.11
CA GLU A 36 -19.88 -5.28 -8.46
C GLU A 36 -20.94 -4.39 -9.12
N ASP A 37 -22.18 -4.90 -9.21
CA ASP A 37 -23.32 -4.25 -9.89
C ASP A 37 -24.47 -3.81 -8.95
N ASP A 38 -24.45 -4.19 -7.66
CA ASP A 38 -25.48 -3.83 -6.66
C ASP A 38 -24.97 -2.72 -5.71
N VAL A 39 -25.41 -1.47 -5.95
CA VAL A 39 -24.73 -0.26 -5.47
C VAL A 39 -25.46 0.50 -4.34
N ASP A 40 -26.73 0.22 -4.07
CA ASP A 40 -27.57 1.12 -3.27
C ASP A 40 -27.21 1.14 -1.78
N ALA A 41 -27.05 -0.03 -1.16
CA ALA A 41 -26.66 -0.14 0.25
C ALA A 41 -25.18 0.21 0.47
N LEU A 42 -24.33 -0.05 -0.53
CA LEU A 42 -22.90 0.25 -0.50
C LEU A 42 -22.65 1.77 -0.58
N ALA A 43 -23.43 2.49 -1.41
CA ALA A 43 -23.30 3.93 -1.59
C ALA A 43 -23.48 4.71 -0.28
N VAL A 44 -24.45 4.32 0.57
CA VAL A 44 -24.69 4.98 1.86
C VAL A 44 -23.50 4.82 2.80
N GLN A 45 -22.93 3.61 2.89
CA GLN A 45 -21.79 3.34 3.76
C GLN A 45 -20.51 4.03 3.27
N VAL A 46 -20.29 4.05 1.95
CA VAL A 46 -19.14 4.72 1.32
C VAL A 46 -19.21 6.24 1.54
N ALA A 47 -20.38 6.85 1.46
CA ALA A 47 -20.54 8.29 1.66
C ALA A 47 -20.17 8.74 3.09
N ASP A 48 -20.61 8.00 4.11
CA ASP A 48 -20.27 8.28 5.52
C ASP A 48 -18.77 8.09 5.80
N LEU A 49 -18.17 7.03 5.25
CA LEU A 49 -16.72 6.81 5.36
C LEU A 49 -15.93 7.92 4.66
N ALA A 50 -16.35 8.35 3.47
CA ALA A 50 -15.68 9.40 2.70
C ALA A 50 -15.63 10.73 3.46
N ALA A 51 -16.72 11.12 4.14
CA ALA A 51 -16.74 12.33 4.95
C ALA A 51 -15.69 12.30 6.08
N ARG A 52 -15.61 11.20 6.82
CA ARG A 52 -14.65 11.03 7.92
C ARG A 52 -13.19 11.04 7.45
N LEU A 53 -12.92 10.43 6.29
CA LEU A 53 -11.58 10.42 5.70
C LEU A 53 -11.17 11.82 5.20
N ALA A 54 -12.11 12.57 4.61
CA ALA A 54 -11.86 13.94 4.15
C ALA A 54 -11.51 14.87 5.33
N ASP A 55 -12.23 14.77 6.44
CA ASP A 55 -11.93 15.53 7.67
C ASP A 55 -10.54 15.17 8.22
N ALA A 56 -10.17 13.88 8.21
CA ALA A 56 -8.86 13.43 8.66
C ALA A 56 -7.71 13.89 7.73
N ALA A 57 -7.97 14.02 6.42
CA ALA A 57 -6.99 14.43 5.42
C ALA A 57 -6.83 15.95 5.27
N ALA A 58 -7.60 16.75 6.03
CA ALA A 58 -7.68 18.20 5.87
C ALA A 58 -6.35 18.94 6.12
N ASP A 59 -5.38 18.33 6.80
CA ASP A 59 -4.00 18.84 6.90
C ASP A 59 -2.95 17.84 6.38
N PRO A 60 -2.68 17.83 5.07
CA PRO A 60 -1.66 16.97 4.47
C PRO A 60 -0.22 17.27 4.96
N ARG A 61 0.03 18.44 5.55
CA ARG A 61 1.36 18.85 6.04
C ARG A 61 1.63 18.37 7.47
N ALA A 62 0.61 17.94 8.20
CA ALA A 62 0.75 17.36 9.53
C ALA A 62 1.27 15.92 9.51
N VAL A 63 1.24 15.25 8.36
CA VAL A 63 1.58 13.83 8.24
C VAL A 63 3.10 13.62 8.23
N ARG A 64 3.66 13.33 9.42
CA ARG A 64 5.00 12.73 9.55
C ARG A 64 4.86 11.22 9.44
N VAL A 65 5.22 10.64 8.30
CA VAL A 65 5.35 9.20 8.17
C VAL A 65 6.76 8.82 8.61
N GLU A 66 6.87 8.28 9.82
CA GLU A 66 8.05 7.50 10.21
C GLU A 66 7.83 6.07 9.73
N ASP A 67 8.78 5.57 8.95
CA ASP A 67 8.73 4.22 8.40
C ASP A 67 10.10 3.58 8.62
N SER A 68 10.32 3.11 9.86
CA SER A 68 11.60 2.56 10.30
C SER A 68 11.71 1.04 10.09
N ASP A 69 10.66 0.35 9.65
CA ASP A 69 10.59 -1.12 9.82
C ASP A 69 9.77 -1.89 8.76
N LEU A 70 9.69 -1.42 7.52
CA LEU A 70 9.08 -2.24 6.46
C LEU A 70 10.05 -3.25 5.88
N VAL A 71 9.53 -4.45 5.56
CA VAL A 71 10.17 -5.56 4.82
C VAL A 71 11.34 -5.05 3.99
N PRO A 72 12.58 -5.56 4.14
CA PRO A 72 13.83 -4.88 3.77
C PRO A 72 13.70 -4.02 2.52
N ASN A 73 13.25 -2.79 2.72
CA ASN A 73 13.19 -1.80 1.69
C ASN A 73 14.04 -0.67 2.24
N HIS A 74 15.17 -0.49 1.57
CA HIS A 74 16.21 0.47 1.93
C HIS A 74 15.72 1.93 1.85
N ILE A 75 14.49 2.16 1.34
CA ILE A 75 13.87 3.48 1.23
C ILE A 75 13.15 3.82 2.55
N GLU A 76 13.81 4.63 3.38
CA GLU A 76 13.16 5.22 4.55
C GLU A 76 11.93 6.04 4.15
N ARG A 77 10.82 5.90 4.88
CA ARG A 77 9.56 6.65 4.64
C ARG A 77 8.95 6.42 3.26
N ASP A 78 9.05 5.19 2.77
CA ASP A 78 8.47 4.81 1.49
C ASP A 78 6.95 4.99 1.47
N VAL A 79 6.50 5.99 0.71
CA VAL A 79 5.09 6.25 0.37
C VAL A 79 4.81 5.98 -1.11
N SER A 80 5.77 5.37 -1.83
CA SER A 80 5.72 5.16 -3.27
C SER A 80 4.52 4.29 -3.67
N PRO A 81 4.01 4.47 -4.89
CA PRO A 81 3.00 3.59 -5.46
C PRO A 81 3.58 2.23 -5.90
N ALA A 82 4.82 1.90 -5.55
CA ALA A 82 5.50 0.68 -5.97
C ALA A 82 5.60 -0.36 -4.85
N SER A 83 6.11 0.02 -3.67
CA SER A 83 6.33 -0.94 -2.57
C SER A 83 5.83 -0.51 -1.19
N SER A 84 5.31 0.71 -1.05
CA SER A 84 4.83 1.17 0.25
C SER A 84 3.65 0.32 0.71
N VAL A 85 3.75 -0.33 1.87
CA VAL A 85 2.63 -1.11 2.42
C VAL A 85 1.46 -0.23 2.84
N ARG A 86 1.66 1.09 2.95
CA ARG A 86 0.65 2.10 3.26
C ARG A 86 -0.04 2.63 2.00
N ASN A 87 0.58 2.48 0.83
CA ASN A 87 0.03 2.98 -0.42
C ASN A 87 -0.84 1.89 -1.08
N PRO A 88 -2.15 2.11 -1.23
CA PRO A 88 -3.02 1.10 -1.84
C PRO A 88 -2.79 0.92 -3.34
N ILE A 89 -2.11 1.87 -4.01
CA ILE A 89 -1.67 1.70 -5.39
C ILE A 89 -0.53 0.67 -5.46
N ALA A 90 0.34 0.63 -4.44
CA ALA A 90 1.45 -0.32 -4.42
C ALA A 90 0.92 -1.75 -4.33
N PRO A 91 1.28 -2.63 -5.29
CA PRO A 91 1.15 -4.06 -5.06
C PRO A 91 2.11 -4.45 -3.94
N PRO A 92 1.77 -5.45 -3.10
CA PRO A 92 2.67 -5.92 -2.05
C PRO A 92 3.92 -6.55 -2.68
N MET A 93 4.99 -5.77 -2.84
CA MET A 93 6.26 -6.22 -3.39
C MET A 93 7.16 -6.78 -2.29
N ARG A 94 7.40 -8.09 -2.31
CA ARG A 94 8.48 -8.68 -1.51
C ARG A 94 9.75 -8.74 -2.35
N ILE A 95 10.58 -7.71 -2.24
CA ILE A 95 11.87 -7.63 -2.94
C ILE A 95 12.90 -8.40 -2.12
N VAL A 96 13.63 -9.30 -2.77
CA VAL A 96 14.67 -10.13 -2.13
C VAL A 96 15.96 -10.09 -2.96
N PRO A 97 17.15 -10.15 -2.34
CA PRO A 97 18.40 -10.31 -3.06
C PRO A 97 18.42 -11.61 -3.88
N ASP A 98 19.00 -11.58 -5.08
CA ASP A 98 19.16 -12.73 -5.98
C ASP A 98 20.47 -12.59 -6.78
N GLY A 99 21.56 -13.18 -6.28
CA GLY A 99 22.91 -13.03 -6.86
C GLY A 99 23.42 -11.59 -6.76
N ASP A 100 23.82 -11.02 -7.89
CA ASP A 100 24.30 -9.63 -8.00
C ASP A 100 23.16 -8.61 -8.18
N GLY A 101 21.90 -9.01 -7.94
CA GLY A 101 20.72 -8.16 -8.11
C GLY A 101 19.60 -8.47 -7.14
N TYR A 102 18.37 -8.09 -7.53
CA TYR A 102 17.16 -8.27 -6.74
C TYR A 102 16.04 -8.87 -7.58
N ARG A 103 15.16 -9.64 -6.93
CA ARG A 103 13.98 -10.25 -7.53
C ARG A 103 12.72 -9.95 -6.72
N CYS A 104 11.60 -9.85 -7.42
CA CYS A 104 10.27 -9.79 -6.83
C CYS A 104 9.28 -10.61 -7.67
N ASP A 105 8.47 -11.44 -7.03
CA ASP A 105 7.43 -12.25 -7.65
C ASP A 105 6.05 -11.70 -7.24
N LEU A 106 5.20 -11.39 -8.22
CA LEU A 106 3.94 -10.66 -8.00
C LEU A 106 2.80 -11.29 -8.81
N THR A 107 1.60 -11.33 -8.21
CA THR A 107 0.34 -11.50 -8.96
C THR A 107 -0.42 -10.19 -8.91
N LEU A 108 -0.66 -9.60 -10.09
CA LEU A 108 -1.33 -8.31 -10.19
C LEU A 108 -2.82 -8.50 -10.48
N PRO A 109 -3.72 -8.03 -9.59
CA PRO A 109 -5.17 -8.12 -9.79
C PRO A 109 -5.68 -7.15 -10.87
N LEU A 110 -6.98 -7.25 -11.19
CA LEU A 110 -7.63 -6.63 -12.35
C LEU A 110 -7.40 -5.12 -12.48
N GLN A 111 -7.27 -4.40 -11.37
CA GLN A 111 -7.03 -2.95 -11.34
C GLN A 111 -5.71 -2.50 -11.95
N TYR A 112 -4.74 -3.42 -12.12
CA TYR A 112 -3.48 -3.14 -12.79
C TYR A 112 -3.52 -3.46 -14.29
N GLN A 113 -4.68 -3.86 -14.82
CA GLN A 113 -4.86 -4.21 -16.22
C GLN A 113 -4.76 -2.98 -17.13
N GLY A 114 -4.10 -3.14 -18.27
CA GLY A 114 -4.16 -2.20 -19.39
C GLY A 114 -5.01 -2.78 -20.50
N PRO A 115 -4.42 -3.48 -21.49
CA PRO A 115 -5.19 -4.31 -22.42
C PRO A 115 -5.84 -5.51 -21.71
N PRO A 116 -6.95 -6.05 -22.24
CA PRO A 116 -7.60 -7.24 -21.68
C PRO A 116 -6.63 -8.39 -21.41
N GLY A 117 -6.59 -8.85 -20.16
CA GLY A 117 -5.75 -9.94 -19.69
C GLY A 117 -4.25 -9.63 -19.57
N ARG A 118 -3.84 -8.35 -19.69
CA ARG A 118 -2.43 -7.92 -19.60
C ARG A 118 -2.28 -6.76 -18.62
N VAL A 119 -1.14 -6.74 -17.91
CA VAL A 119 -0.79 -5.62 -17.03
C VAL A 119 -0.56 -4.36 -17.87
N HIS A 120 -1.00 -3.20 -17.36
CA HIS A 120 -0.76 -1.91 -17.99
C HIS A 120 0.74 -1.61 -18.02
N GLY A 121 1.27 -1.20 -19.19
CA GLY A 121 2.71 -0.95 -19.36
C GLY A 121 3.28 0.08 -18.39
N GLY A 122 2.49 1.11 -18.03
CA GLY A 122 2.88 2.09 -17.02
C GLY A 122 3.05 1.50 -15.61
N ILE A 123 2.25 0.49 -15.23
CA ILE A 123 2.42 -0.19 -13.94
C ILE A 123 3.71 -1.00 -13.96
N VAL A 124 3.97 -1.76 -15.03
CA VAL A 124 5.23 -2.49 -15.19
C VAL A 124 6.42 -1.54 -15.12
N ALA A 125 6.36 -0.40 -15.81
CA ALA A 125 7.41 0.61 -15.78
C ALA A 125 7.67 1.13 -14.35
N THR A 126 6.62 1.46 -13.59
CA THR A 126 6.75 1.90 -12.19
C THR A 126 7.41 0.85 -11.30
N LEU A 127 7.01 -0.43 -11.42
CA LEU A 127 7.57 -1.49 -10.58
C LEU A 127 9.04 -1.80 -10.93
N VAL A 128 9.39 -1.76 -12.23
CA VAL A 128 10.76 -1.96 -12.69
C VAL A 128 11.64 -0.79 -12.31
N ASP A 129 11.19 0.46 -12.48
CA ASP A 129 11.89 1.67 -12.03
C ASP A 129 12.23 1.58 -10.54
N HIS A 130 11.24 1.17 -9.74
CA HIS A 130 11.43 1.00 -8.31
C HIS A 130 12.45 -0.10 -7.96
N LEU A 131 12.39 -1.26 -8.61
CA LEU A 131 13.35 -2.35 -8.41
C LEU A 131 14.76 -1.97 -8.86
N LEU A 132 14.90 -1.16 -9.91
CA LEU A 132 16.18 -0.62 -10.35
C LEU A 132 16.73 0.39 -9.33
N GLY A 133 15.87 1.20 -8.71
CA GLY A 133 16.22 2.04 -7.57
C GLY A 133 16.82 1.22 -6.42
N HIS A 134 16.23 0.06 -6.10
CA HIS A 134 16.78 -0.91 -5.14
C HIS A 134 18.14 -1.47 -5.53
N ALA A 135 18.37 -1.75 -6.81
CA ALA A 135 19.64 -2.30 -7.27
C ALA A 135 20.77 -1.26 -7.30
N ALA A 136 20.44 0.04 -7.39
CA ALA A 136 21.41 1.12 -7.52
C ALA A 136 21.82 1.77 -6.19
N ALA A 137 21.06 1.53 -5.11
CA ALA A 137 21.32 2.05 -3.77
C ALA A 137 22.40 1.22 -3.03
#